data_AF-A0A938M569-F1
#
_entry.id   AF-A0A938M569-F1
#
_cell.length_a   1.000
_cell.length_b   1.000
_cell.length_c   1.000
_cell.angle_alpha   90.00
_cell.angle_beta   90.00
_cell.angle_gamma   90.00
#
_symmetry.space_group_name_H-M   'P 1'
#
loop_
_entity.id
_entity.type
_entity.pdbx_description
1 polymer ?
#
loop_
_entity_poly.entity_id
_entity_poly.type
_entity_poly.pdbx_seq_one_letter_code
_entity_poly.pdbx_strand_id
1 'polypeptide(L)'
;MEDRVGLWMKMVFAALVGVLVMAGGAQSQEMSARLDAEAVGNAFDLADLKASPGGTPYHATWLKEKQKTRCTMTVPLGKDWKQIWIEFVPAQSGEVQVCIMAGWTAEKEARDRIQAWTDDVEVTGASLKNGGFEDLKDGKPVNWLWNGKPDCLSTDGTQAHGGKNAVKVWHDQPLYQTVKVEAGKPCRVSAWFKPAAK
;
A
#
# COMPACT_ATOMS: atom_id res chain seq x y z
N MET A 1 36.13 -25.25 65.95
CA MET A 1 37.52 -24.95 65.50
C MET A 1 38.00 -26.22 64.83
N GLU A 2 38.25 -26.33 63.55
CA GLU A 2 38.26 -25.35 62.45
C GLU A 2 38.28 -26.14 61.14
N ASP A 3 37.58 -25.59 60.15
CA ASP A 3 37.45 -26.10 58.79
C ASP A 3 38.71 -25.84 57.95
N ARG A 4 38.95 -26.77 57.02
CA ARG A 4 39.44 -26.60 55.62
C ARG A 4 40.41 -25.44 55.31
N VAL A 5 41.62 -25.81 54.92
CA VAL A 5 42.55 -24.98 54.11
C VAL A 5 43.10 -25.92 53.03
N GLY A 6 43.03 -25.68 51.73
CA GLY A 6 42.97 -24.43 50.97
C GLY A 6 43.95 -24.64 49.81
N LEU A 7 43.44 -25.22 48.72
CA LEU A 7 44.18 -25.67 47.54
C LEU A 7 44.84 -24.48 46.81
N TRP A 8 46.05 -24.75 46.34
CA TRP A 8 46.98 -23.80 45.77
C TRP A 8 46.47 -23.09 44.51
N MET A 9 46.83 -21.81 44.47
CA MET A 9 46.75 -20.84 43.40
C MET A 9 47.58 -21.26 42.17
N LYS A 10 47.01 -21.13 40.96
CA LYS A 10 47.72 -20.64 39.77
C LYS A 10 46.71 -20.22 38.70
N MET A 11 46.68 -18.91 38.49
CA MET A 11 46.01 -18.22 37.39
C MET A 11 46.51 -18.72 36.04
N VAL A 12 45.60 -18.92 35.09
CA VAL A 12 45.89 -18.81 33.66
C VAL A 12 44.82 -17.88 33.08
N PHE A 13 45.27 -16.73 32.58
CA PHE A 13 44.46 -15.72 31.90
C PHE A 13 44.68 -15.83 30.38
N ALA A 14 43.61 -15.50 29.65
CA ALA A 14 43.55 -15.08 28.23
C ALA A 14 43.70 -16.20 27.16
N ALA A 15 42.96 -16.21 26.04
CA ALA A 15 42.07 -15.21 25.43
C ALA A 15 40.96 -15.90 24.62
N LEU A 16 39.70 -15.51 24.82
CA LEU A 16 38.61 -15.80 23.89
C LEU A 16 38.40 -14.57 23.02
N VAL A 17 38.86 -14.62 21.77
CA VAL A 17 38.47 -13.67 20.73
C VAL A 17 37.07 -14.06 20.28
N GLY A 18 36.06 -13.44 20.88
CA GLY A 18 34.69 -13.52 20.40
C GLY A 18 34.54 -12.67 19.14
N VAL A 19 34.61 -13.30 17.96
CA VAL A 19 34.17 -12.66 16.73
C VAL A 19 32.64 -12.54 16.80
N LEU A 20 32.14 -11.35 17.14
CA LEU A 20 30.75 -11.01 16.91
C LEU A 20 30.55 -10.88 15.40
N VAL A 21 30.06 -11.94 14.77
CA VAL A 21 29.43 -11.82 13.45
C VAL A 21 28.10 -11.10 13.70
N MET A 22 28.11 -9.77 13.58
CA MET A 22 26.90 -9.00 13.40
C MET A 22 26.35 -9.37 12.03
N ALA A 23 25.54 -10.43 11.99
CA ALA A 23 24.66 -10.66 10.87
C ALA A 23 23.69 -9.48 10.82
N GLY A 24 24.06 -8.43 10.10
CA GLY A 24 23.16 -7.38 9.67
C GLY A 24 22.13 -8.04 8.78
N GLY A 25 21.06 -8.57 9.39
CA GLY A 25 19.89 -8.99 8.67
C GLY A 25 19.39 -7.78 7.90
N ALA A 26 19.49 -7.83 6.58
CA ALA A 26 18.75 -6.90 5.73
C ALA A 26 17.28 -7.08 6.10
N GLN A 27 16.72 -6.13 6.84
CA GLN A 27 15.31 -6.09 7.12
C GLN A 27 14.63 -5.94 5.75
N SER A 28 14.04 -7.03 5.24
CA SER A 28 13.38 -6.99 3.95
C SER A 28 12.24 -5.99 4.06
N GLN A 29 12.33 -4.91 3.30
CA GLN A 29 11.29 -3.92 3.27
C GLN A 29 9.98 -4.57 2.85
N GLU A 30 8.97 -4.49 3.71
CA GLU A 30 7.69 -5.15 3.46
C GLU A 30 6.97 -4.45 2.31
N MET A 31 6.72 -5.21 1.24
CA MET A 31 5.90 -4.77 0.12
C MET A 31 4.50 -4.51 0.64
N SER A 32 3.90 -3.40 0.25
CA SER A 32 2.56 -3.03 0.69
C SER A 32 1.79 -2.32 -0.41
N ALA A 33 0.48 -2.44 -0.35
CA ALA A 33 -0.47 -1.72 -1.19
C ALA A 33 -1.17 -0.64 -0.35
N ARG A 34 -1.59 0.44 -1.01
CA ARG A 34 -2.30 1.55 -0.39
C ARG A 34 -3.47 2.00 -1.25
N LEU A 35 -4.61 2.21 -0.59
CA LEU A 35 -5.79 2.83 -1.15
C LEU A 35 -6.08 4.11 -0.38
N ASP A 36 -6.32 5.19 -1.11
CA ASP A 36 -6.89 6.41 -0.55
C ASP A 36 -8.22 6.75 -1.24
N ALA A 37 -9.11 7.36 -0.48
CA ALA A 37 -10.27 8.07 -0.99
C ALA A 37 -10.27 9.49 -0.41
N GLU A 38 -10.44 10.49 -1.27
CA GLU A 38 -10.43 11.91 -0.89
C GLU A 38 -11.66 12.61 -1.48
N ALA A 39 -12.46 13.26 -0.63
CA ALA A 39 -13.51 14.16 -1.08
C ALA A 39 -12.88 15.33 -1.85
N VAL A 40 -13.24 15.47 -3.14
CA VAL A 40 -12.64 16.48 -4.03
C VAL A 40 -12.83 17.87 -3.44
N GLY A 41 -11.75 18.64 -3.38
CA GLY A 41 -11.75 19.98 -2.80
C GLY A 41 -11.88 20.00 -1.27
N ASN A 42 -11.77 18.86 -0.60
CA ASN A 42 -12.07 18.71 0.84
C ASN A 42 -13.51 19.13 1.18
N ALA A 43 -14.45 18.85 0.29
CA ALA A 43 -15.80 19.38 0.36
C ALA A 43 -16.66 18.77 1.49
N PHE A 44 -16.37 17.53 1.91
CA PHE A 44 -17.14 16.82 2.93
C PHE A 44 -16.31 15.74 3.62
N ASP A 45 -16.79 15.32 4.79
CA ASP A 45 -16.21 14.24 5.57
C ASP A 45 -16.56 12.86 4.99
N LEU A 46 -15.63 11.94 5.14
CA LEU A 46 -15.81 10.50 4.94
C LEU A 46 -15.86 9.86 6.32
N ALA A 47 -16.89 9.07 6.63
CA ALA A 47 -17.11 8.47 7.95
C ALA A 47 -17.18 6.94 7.88
N ASP A 48 -17.36 6.30 9.04
CA ASP A 48 -17.61 4.86 9.18
C ASP A 48 -16.62 3.97 8.42
N LEU A 49 -15.33 4.30 8.57
CA LEU A 49 -14.26 3.64 7.83
C LEU A 49 -14.19 2.15 8.17
N LYS A 50 -14.17 1.31 7.13
CA LYS A 50 -13.90 -0.13 7.23
C LYS A 50 -12.86 -0.55 6.22
N ALA A 51 -12.26 -1.71 6.43
CA ALA A 51 -11.15 -2.20 5.64
C ALA A 51 -11.16 -3.72 5.49
N SER A 52 -10.49 -4.18 4.44
CA SER A 52 -10.08 -5.58 4.29
C SER A 52 -9.17 -6.05 5.43
N PRO A 53 -9.14 -7.36 5.75
CA PRO A 53 -8.22 -7.92 6.73
C PRO A 53 -6.74 -7.56 6.49
N GLY A 54 -6.05 -7.19 7.57
CA GLY A 54 -4.65 -6.75 7.53
C GLY A 54 -4.48 -5.27 7.16
N GLY A 55 -5.56 -4.51 6.98
CA GLY A 55 -5.55 -3.06 6.88
C GLY A 55 -6.26 -2.42 8.08
N THR A 56 -5.77 -1.25 8.48
CA THR A 56 -6.50 -0.36 9.39
C THR A 56 -6.73 0.95 8.64
N PRO A 57 -7.99 1.32 8.34
CA PRO A 57 -8.26 2.56 7.65
C PRO A 57 -8.16 3.70 8.65
N TYR A 58 -7.64 4.84 8.21
CA TYR A 58 -7.48 6.01 9.06
C TYR A 58 -7.67 7.30 8.27
N HIS A 59 -8.01 8.37 8.99
CA HIS A 59 -8.08 9.71 8.44
C HIS A 59 -6.68 10.29 8.23
N ALA A 60 -6.49 11.02 7.14
CA ALA A 60 -5.22 11.65 6.79
C ALA A 60 -4.84 12.76 7.78
N THR A 61 -4.23 12.40 8.91
CA THR A 61 -3.92 13.32 10.03
C THR A 61 -3.02 14.49 9.62
N TRP A 62 -2.22 14.33 8.56
CA TRP A 62 -1.41 15.39 7.98
C TRP A 62 -2.22 16.56 7.39
N LEU A 63 -3.52 16.37 7.12
CA LEU A 63 -4.44 17.42 6.66
C LEU A 63 -5.04 18.26 7.80
N LYS A 64 -4.70 17.98 9.06
CA LYS A 64 -5.15 18.73 10.25
C LYS A 64 -6.67 18.83 10.34
N GLU A 65 -7.25 20.03 10.27
CA GLU A 65 -8.69 20.28 10.33
C GLU A 65 -9.47 19.55 9.23
N LYS A 66 -8.81 19.26 8.10
CA LYS A 66 -9.41 18.55 6.97
C LYS A 66 -9.13 17.05 6.99
N GLN A 67 -8.62 16.47 8.09
CA GLN A 67 -8.27 15.05 8.13
C GLN A 67 -9.40 14.10 7.73
N LYS A 68 -10.66 14.47 8.02
CA LYS A 68 -11.83 13.63 7.75
C LYS A 68 -12.26 13.61 6.29
N THR A 69 -11.73 14.50 5.45
CA THR A 69 -12.06 14.54 4.01
C THR A 69 -11.28 13.49 3.21
N ARG A 70 -10.30 12.84 3.84
CA ARG A 70 -9.50 11.78 3.22
C ARG A 70 -9.34 10.61 4.16
N CYS A 71 -9.56 9.41 3.63
CA CYS A 71 -9.21 8.17 4.30
C CYS A 71 -8.12 7.43 3.52
N THR A 72 -7.28 6.73 4.27
CA THR A 72 -6.14 5.97 3.78
C THR A 72 -6.14 4.61 4.45
N MET A 73 -5.75 3.60 3.70
CA MET A 73 -5.43 2.28 4.23
C MET A 73 -4.15 1.77 3.56
N THR A 74 -3.29 1.13 4.35
CA THR A 74 -2.13 0.39 3.85
C THR A 74 -2.21 -1.06 4.32
N VAL A 75 -1.85 -1.99 3.45
CA VAL A 75 -1.93 -3.44 3.70
C VAL A 75 -0.64 -4.11 3.22
N PRO A 76 0.03 -4.93 4.06
CA PRO A 76 1.15 -5.74 3.62
C PRO A 76 0.74 -6.75 2.53
N LEU A 77 1.62 -6.94 1.55
CA LEU A 77 1.43 -7.88 0.45
C LEU A 77 2.28 -9.13 0.66
N GLY A 78 1.66 -10.29 0.41
CA GLY A 78 2.37 -11.55 0.24
C GLY A 78 2.90 -11.70 -1.19
N LYS A 79 3.26 -12.92 -1.60
CA LYS A 79 3.77 -13.18 -2.96
C LYS A 79 2.65 -13.20 -4.02
N ASP A 80 1.47 -13.63 -3.61
CA ASP A 80 0.33 -13.82 -4.49
C ASP A 80 -0.57 -12.59 -4.54
N TRP A 81 -1.45 -12.58 -5.54
CA TRP A 81 -2.52 -11.60 -5.63
C TRP A 81 -3.37 -11.56 -4.37
N LYS A 82 -3.62 -10.35 -3.88
CA LYS A 82 -4.48 -10.08 -2.73
C LYS A 82 -5.42 -8.95 -3.07
N GLN A 83 -6.72 -9.19 -2.92
CA GLN A 83 -7.69 -8.12 -2.96
C GLN A 83 -7.63 -7.31 -1.66
N ILE A 84 -7.57 -5.99 -1.78
CA ILE A 84 -7.69 -5.07 -0.65
C ILE A 84 -8.84 -4.11 -0.90
N TRP A 85 -9.46 -3.62 0.17
CA TRP A 85 -10.56 -2.67 0.06
C TRP A 85 -10.65 -1.72 1.25
N ILE A 86 -11.11 -0.50 0.98
CA ILE A 86 -11.51 0.50 1.97
C ILE A 86 -12.96 0.89 1.71
N GLU A 87 -13.74 0.99 2.77
CA GLU A 87 -15.14 1.44 2.74
C GLU A 87 -15.29 2.69 3.59
N PHE A 88 -16.15 3.61 3.15
CA PHE A 88 -16.48 4.84 3.84
C PHE A 88 -17.92 5.24 3.54
N VAL A 89 -18.48 6.12 4.38
CA VAL A 89 -19.80 6.74 4.18
C VAL A 89 -19.59 8.25 3.99
N PRO A 90 -19.92 8.82 2.82
CA PRO A 90 -19.75 10.24 2.58
C PRO A 90 -20.84 11.05 3.30
N ALA A 91 -20.47 12.14 3.95
CA ALA A 91 -21.42 13.02 4.64
C ALA A 91 -22.29 13.84 3.67
N GLN A 92 -21.82 14.04 2.43
CA GLN A 92 -22.54 14.76 1.36
C GLN A 92 -22.37 14.05 0.02
N SER A 93 -23.29 14.31 -0.91
CA SER A 93 -23.15 13.86 -2.30
C SER A 93 -22.12 14.73 -3.00
N GLY A 94 -21.30 14.13 -3.86
CA GLY A 94 -20.26 14.86 -4.56
C GLY A 94 -19.26 13.93 -5.21
N GLU A 95 -18.03 14.41 -5.35
CA GLU A 95 -16.96 13.66 -6.00
C GLU A 95 -15.92 13.20 -4.98
N VAL A 96 -15.51 11.94 -5.11
CA VAL A 96 -14.39 11.36 -4.38
C VAL A 96 -13.33 10.94 -5.39
N GLN A 97 -12.10 11.40 -5.19
CA GLN A 97 -10.94 10.89 -5.91
C GLN A 97 -10.47 9.61 -5.23
N VAL A 98 -10.50 8.51 -5.98
CA VAL A 98 -9.88 7.25 -5.62
C VAL A 98 -8.43 7.29 -6.04
N CYS A 99 -7.53 6.87 -5.15
CA CYS A 99 -6.10 6.77 -5.42
C CYS A 99 -5.58 5.38 -5.08
N ILE A 100 -4.86 4.78 -6.03
CA ILE A 100 -4.33 3.42 -5.95
C ILE A 100 -2.82 3.49 -6.10
N MET A 101 -2.09 3.01 -5.11
CA MET A 101 -0.63 3.07 -5.08
C MET A 101 -0.03 1.94 -4.26
N ALA A 102 1.29 1.80 -4.32
CA ALA A 102 2.01 0.98 -3.35
C ALA A 102 2.35 1.80 -2.09
N GLY A 103 2.78 1.13 -1.02
CA GLY A 103 3.13 1.77 0.23
C GLY A 103 4.25 2.81 0.11
N TRP A 104 4.29 3.71 1.08
CA TRP A 104 5.33 4.73 1.18
C TRP A 104 6.50 4.24 2.02
N THR A 105 7.69 4.75 1.73
CA THR A 105 8.85 4.62 2.62
C THR A 105 9.59 5.96 2.76
N ALA A 106 10.09 6.20 3.97
CA ALA A 106 10.93 7.35 4.29
C ALA A 106 12.33 7.22 3.65
N GLU A 107 12.78 5.99 3.39
CA GLU A 107 14.09 5.69 2.79
C GLU A 107 14.10 6.19 1.34
N LYS A 108 14.86 7.25 1.08
CA LYS A 108 14.91 7.91 -0.24
C LYS A 108 15.39 6.97 -1.33
N GLU A 109 16.34 6.11 -1.02
CA GLU A 109 16.94 5.12 -1.92
C GLU A 109 16.01 3.93 -2.19
N ALA A 110 14.84 3.89 -1.54
CA ALA A 110 13.91 2.78 -1.59
C ALA A 110 12.48 3.16 -2.02
N ARG A 111 12.20 4.43 -2.32
CA ARG A 111 10.86 4.88 -2.72
C ARG A 111 10.36 4.21 -3.99
N ASP A 112 11.25 3.95 -4.93
CA ASP A 112 10.99 3.18 -6.14
C ASP A 112 11.06 1.66 -5.92
N ARG A 113 11.41 1.18 -4.72
CA ARG A 113 11.54 -0.26 -4.43
C ARG A 113 10.22 -0.89 -3.99
N ILE A 114 9.30 -0.11 -3.43
CA ILE A 114 7.95 -0.62 -3.12
C ILE A 114 7.07 -0.40 -4.36
N GLN A 115 7.08 -1.39 -5.26
CA GLN A 115 6.24 -1.43 -6.44
C GLN A 115 5.25 -2.59 -6.37
N ALA A 116 4.04 -2.38 -6.84
CA ALA A 116 3.04 -3.43 -6.93
C ALA A 116 2.36 -3.39 -8.29
N TRP A 117 2.04 -4.55 -8.83
CA TRP A 117 1.05 -4.64 -9.89
C TRP A 117 -0.33 -4.52 -9.28
N THR A 118 -1.22 -3.77 -9.92
CA THR A 118 -2.63 -3.65 -9.56
C THR A 118 -3.52 -3.89 -10.77
N ASP A 119 -4.70 -4.44 -10.50
CA ASP A 119 -5.69 -4.85 -11.48
C ASP A 119 -7.09 -4.98 -10.83
N ASP A 120 -8.12 -5.15 -11.65
CA ASP A 120 -9.51 -5.41 -11.26
C ASP A 120 -10.00 -4.46 -10.15
N VAL A 121 -9.89 -3.16 -10.43
CA VAL A 121 -10.39 -2.11 -9.54
C VAL A 121 -11.91 -2.06 -9.62
N GLU A 122 -12.58 -2.03 -8.48
CA GLU A 122 -14.02 -1.91 -8.39
C GLU A 122 -14.41 -0.84 -7.37
N VAL A 123 -15.56 -0.20 -7.62
CA VAL A 123 -16.20 0.69 -6.65
C VAL A 123 -17.66 0.31 -6.51
N THR A 124 -18.10 -0.04 -5.30
CA THR A 124 -19.52 -0.19 -4.97
C THR A 124 -20.06 1.10 -4.38
N GLY A 125 -21.35 1.38 -4.57
CA GLY A 125 -21.97 2.65 -4.15
C GLY A 125 -21.65 3.86 -5.06
N ALA A 126 -20.85 3.66 -6.10
CA ALA A 126 -20.56 4.61 -7.17
C ALA A 126 -20.24 3.87 -8.47
N SER A 127 -19.97 4.59 -9.56
CA SER A 127 -19.53 4.00 -10.83
C SER A 127 -18.07 4.33 -11.11
N LEU A 128 -17.26 3.27 -11.27
CA LEU A 128 -15.89 3.32 -11.78
C LEU A 128 -15.89 2.82 -13.24
N LYS A 129 -14.99 3.35 -14.07
CA LYS A 129 -14.77 2.87 -15.44
C LYS A 129 -13.40 2.22 -15.57
N ASN A 130 -13.32 1.21 -16.44
CA ASN A 130 -12.07 0.59 -16.87
C ASN A 130 -11.22 0.06 -15.69
N GLY A 131 -11.84 -0.69 -14.78
CA GLY A 131 -11.19 -1.21 -13.57
C GLY A 131 -10.11 -2.26 -13.83
N GLY A 132 -10.28 -3.07 -14.88
CA GLY A 132 -9.30 -4.05 -15.34
C GLY A 132 -8.32 -3.52 -16.40
N PHE A 133 -8.31 -2.21 -16.65
CA PHE A 133 -7.35 -1.54 -17.54
C PHE A 133 -7.31 -2.02 -18.99
N GLU A 134 -8.32 -2.74 -19.47
CA GLU A 134 -8.38 -3.31 -20.82
C GLU A 134 -8.58 -2.25 -21.92
N ASP A 135 -9.23 -1.13 -21.60
CA ASP A 135 -9.40 -0.03 -22.54
C ASP A 135 -8.18 0.90 -22.51
N LEU A 136 -7.42 0.90 -23.61
CA LEU A 136 -6.23 1.73 -23.77
C LEU A 136 -6.39 2.80 -24.86
N LYS A 137 -5.82 3.98 -24.61
CA LYS A 137 -5.64 5.04 -25.61
C LYS A 137 -4.22 5.61 -25.47
N ASP A 138 -3.49 5.67 -26.57
CA ASP A 138 -2.12 6.19 -26.62
C ASP A 138 -1.19 5.52 -25.57
N GLY A 139 -1.38 4.21 -25.36
CA GLY A 139 -0.61 3.41 -24.39
C GLY A 139 -0.97 3.66 -22.93
N LYS A 140 -2.14 4.25 -22.63
CA LYS A 140 -2.60 4.57 -21.28
C LYS A 140 -4.01 4.03 -21.01
N PRO A 141 -4.32 3.58 -19.78
CA PRO A 141 -5.66 3.16 -19.41
C PRO A 141 -6.64 4.35 -19.47
N VAL A 142 -7.70 4.20 -20.25
CA VAL A 142 -8.74 5.23 -20.42
C VAL A 142 -9.44 5.51 -19.09
N ASN A 143 -9.82 6.77 -18.85
CA ASN A 143 -10.44 7.29 -17.61
C ASN A 143 -9.56 7.33 -16.36
N TRP A 144 -8.33 6.86 -16.44
CA TRP A 144 -7.37 6.94 -15.35
C TRP A 144 -6.41 8.09 -15.55
N LEU A 145 -6.24 8.93 -14.52
CA LEU A 145 -5.10 9.82 -14.45
C LEU A 145 -3.89 8.99 -14.02
N TRP A 146 -2.93 8.90 -14.93
CA TRP A 146 -1.74 8.08 -14.78
C TRP A 146 -0.55 8.78 -15.42
N ASN A 147 0.53 8.90 -14.66
CA ASN A 147 1.80 9.50 -15.09
C ASN A 147 2.91 8.45 -15.27
N GLY A 148 2.55 7.17 -15.37
CA GLY A 148 3.52 6.10 -15.45
C GLY A 148 4.26 6.01 -16.78
N LYS A 149 5.42 5.36 -16.69
CA LYS A 149 6.26 5.00 -17.84
C LYS A 149 5.68 3.77 -18.56
N PRO A 150 6.06 3.50 -19.82
CA PRO A 150 5.57 2.34 -20.57
C PRO A 150 5.78 0.99 -19.86
N ASP A 151 6.89 0.82 -19.12
CA ASP A 151 7.18 -0.41 -18.36
C ASP A 151 6.31 -0.60 -17.11
N CYS A 152 5.45 0.39 -16.82
CA CYS A 152 4.46 0.33 -15.77
C CYS A 152 3.08 -0.11 -16.27
N LEU A 153 2.96 -0.51 -17.53
CA LEU A 153 1.78 -1.16 -18.08
C LEU A 153 2.21 -2.51 -18.67
N SER A 154 1.63 -3.59 -18.14
CA SER A 154 1.71 -4.92 -18.75
C SER A 154 0.51 -5.09 -19.67
N THR A 155 0.69 -5.65 -20.87
CA THR A 155 -0.41 -5.89 -21.83
C THR A 155 -0.40 -7.30 -22.44
N ASP A 156 0.44 -8.19 -21.92
CA ASP A 156 0.63 -9.56 -22.43
C ASP A 156 -0.07 -10.62 -21.56
N GLY A 157 -0.81 -10.20 -20.53
CA GLY A 157 -1.48 -11.07 -19.56
C GLY A 157 -0.58 -11.68 -18.49
N THR A 158 0.74 -11.50 -18.54
CA THR A 158 1.66 -12.13 -17.58
C THR A 158 1.59 -11.51 -16.19
N GLN A 159 1.25 -10.22 -16.13
CA GLN A 159 1.09 -9.49 -14.88
C GLN A 159 -0.35 -9.19 -14.51
N ALA A 160 -1.32 -9.67 -15.29
CA ALA A 160 -2.74 -9.42 -15.05
C ALA A 160 -3.31 -10.34 -13.96
N HIS A 161 -4.28 -9.84 -13.22
CA HIS A 161 -5.15 -10.66 -12.38
C HIS A 161 -6.33 -11.18 -13.21
N GLY A 162 -6.94 -10.27 -13.98
CA GLY A 162 -7.98 -10.54 -14.97
C GLY A 162 -7.61 -9.96 -16.34
N GLY A 163 -8.14 -10.51 -17.43
CA GLY A 163 -7.88 -9.97 -18.76
C GLY A 163 -6.40 -10.08 -19.20
N LYS A 164 -5.86 -9.01 -19.78
CA LYS A 164 -4.50 -8.94 -20.33
C LYS A 164 -3.65 -7.85 -19.69
N ASN A 165 -4.28 -6.83 -19.15
CA ASN A 165 -3.61 -5.62 -18.73
C ASN A 165 -3.46 -5.55 -17.21
N ALA A 166 -2.35 -4.98 -16.75
CA ALA A 166 -2.19 -4.58 -15.36
C ALA A 166 -1.26 -3.39 -15.26
N VAL A 167 -1.44 -2.58 -14.21
CA VAL A 167 -0.65 -1.37 -14.02
C VAL A 167 0.29 -1.54 -12.83
N LYS A 168 1.56 -1.19 -13.02
CA LYS A 168 2.57 -1.10 -11.97
C LYS A 168 2.45 0.27 -11.30
N VAL A 169 2.27 0.27 -9.99
CA VAL A 169 2.15 1.47 -9.17
C VAL A 169 3.22 1.51 -8.08
N TRP A 170 3.60 2.72 -7.71
CA TRP A 170 4.40 3.02 -6.53
C TRP A 170 3.98 4.39 -5.99
N HIS A 171 4.51 4.80 -4.83
CA HIS A 171 4.00 5.97 -4.13
C HIS A 171 3.94 7.26 -4.98
N ASP A 172 4.96 7.57 -5.79
CA ASP A 172 4.95 8.79 -6.62
C ASP A 172 4.46 8.53 -8.06
N GLN A 173 3.97 7.32 -8.35
CA GLN A 173 3.27 6.99 -9.59
C GLN A 173 1.97 6.23 -9.30
N PRO A 174 1.02 6.89 -8.65
CA PRO A 174 -0.30 6.35 -8.37
C PRO A 174 -1.21 6.37 -9.61
N LEU A 175 -2.33 5.68 -9.49
CA LEU A 175 -3.48 5.81 -10.37
C LEU A 175 -4.59 6.61 -9.67
N TYR A 176 -5.23 7.52 -10.39
CA TYR A 176 -6.41 8.23 -9.89
C TYR A 176 -7.62 8.10 -10.81
N GLN A 177 -8.80 7.97 -10.20
CA GLN A 177 -10.07 8.15 -10.88
C GLN A 177 -11.06 8.83 -9.93
N THR A 178 -11.79 9.83 -10.43
CA THR A 178 -12.84 10.49 -9.67
C THR A 178 -14.16 9.77 -9.89
N VAL A 179 -14.85 9.44 -8.80
CA VAL A 179 -16.18 8.81 -8.82
C VAL A 179 -17.20 9.70 -8.12
N LYS A 180 -18.46 9.63 -8.56
CA LYS A 180 -19.57 10.35 -7.93
C LYS A 180 -20.21 9.49 -6.85
N VAL A 181 -20.29 10.02 -5.63
CA VAL A 181 -20.85 9.35 -4.46
C VAL A 181 -22.11 10.07 -3.98
N GLU A 182 -22.95 9.35 -3.24
CA GLU A 182 -24.18 9.87 -2.67
C GLU A 182 -24.11 9.92 -1.14
N ALA A 183 -24.60 11.01 -0.54
CA ALA A 183 -24.62 11.20 0.91
C ALA A 183 -25.24 10.01 1.65
N GLY A 184 -24.59 9.56 2.72
CA GLY A 184 -25.08 8.50 3.59
C GLY A 184 -25.08 7.09 2.98
N LYS A 185 -24.70 6.91 1.71
CA LYS A 185 -24.58 5.59 1.08
C LYS A 185 -23.15 5.07 1.22
N PRO A 186 -22.93 3.88 1.82
CA PRO A 186 -21.61 3.29 1.88
C PRO A 186 -21.01 3.11 0.48
N CYS A 187 -19.75 3.54 0.34
CA CYS A 187 -18.97 3.37 -0.87
C CYS A 187 -17.72 2.55 -0.52
N ARG A 188 -17.45 1.50 -1.30
CA ARG A 188 -16.26 0.66 -1.13
C ARG A 188 -15.42 0.71 -2.38
N VAL A 189 -14.14 0.99 -2.21
CA VAL A 189 -13.11 0.86 -3.25
C VAL A 189 -12.37 -0.43 -3.00
N SER A 190 -12.25 -1.28 -4.01
CA SER A 190 -11.41 -2.49 -3.98
C SER A 190 -10.48 -2.54 -5.18
N ALA A 191 -9.32 -3.17 -5.00
CA ALA A 191 -8.40 -3.48 -6.08
C ALA A 191 -7.56 -4.71 -5.72
N TRP A 192 -7.13 -5.43 -6.73
CA TRP A 192 -6.17 -6.51 -6.56
C TRP A 192 -4.75 -5.97 -6.62
N PHE A 193 -3.88 -6.54 -5.80
CA PHE A 193 -2.45 -6.22 -5.79
C PHE A 193 -1.58 -7.45 -5.65
N LYS A 194 -0.43 -7.45 -6.32
CA LYS A 194 0.70 -8.34 -6.02
C LYS A 194 2.00 -7.52 -6.06
N PRO A 195 3.05 -7.90 -5.31
CA PRO A 195 4.34 -7.25 -5.44
C PRO A 195 4.85 -7.33 -6.88
N ALA A 196 5.43 -6.25 -7.38
CA ALA A 196 6.24 -6.33 -8.57
C ALA A 196 7.63 -6.84 -8.15
N ALA A 197 8.05 -7.97 -8.71
CA ALA A 197 9.42 -8.44 -8.54
C ALA A 197 10.40 -7.39 -9.10
N LYS A 198 11.58 -7.32 -8.49
CA LYS A 198 12.71 -6.59 -9.08
C LYS A 198 13.28 -7.34 -10.28
#